data_AF-A0A4W5J9K7-F1
#
_entry.id   AF-A0A4W5J9K7-F1
#
_cell.length_a   1.000
_cell.length_b   1.000
_cell.length_c   1.000
_cell.angle_alpha   90.00
_cell.angle_beta   90.00
_cell.angle_gamma   90.00
#
_symmetry.space_group_name_H-M   'P 1'
#
loop_
_entity.id
_entity.type
_entity.pdbx_description
1 polymer ?
#
loop_
_entity_poly.entity_id
_entity_poly.type
_entity_poly.pdbx_seq_one_letter_code
_entity_poly.pdbx_strand_id
1 'polypeptide(L)'
;GYPERRGHAGPGHDPALRDLGSGTGGSEVPSLEEYEDLCSLSTLTEDTILAALRQRFYKHNIYTYASGILVAINPFKFLPIYNPKYVKMYNNQPLGKLSPHIFAVADVAYHTMLKKQENQCVVISGESGSGKTQSTNFLIHCLTALSQKGRSSGVERTILGAGPVLEVRG
;
A
#
# COMPACT_ATOMS: atom_id res chain seq x y z
N GLY A 1 56.98 -4.08 15.18
CA GLY A 1 57.74 -2.93 15.72
C GLY A 1 56.77 -1.80 15.95
N TYR A 2 56.59 -1.40 17.20
CA TYR A 2 56.00 -0.11 17.56
C TYR A 2 57.02 1.02 17.31
N PRO A 3 56.56 2.27 17.24
CA PRO A 3 56.91 3.14 18.36
C PRO A 3 55.72 3.93 18.92
N GLU A 4 55.73 4.03 20.25
CA GLU A 4 55.02 5.03 21.05
C GLU A 4 55.65 6.43 20.88
N ARG A 5 54.86 7.50 21.05
CA ARG A 5 55.27 8.68 21.83
C ARG A 5 54.08 9.36 22.50
N ARG A 6 54.38 9.82 23.72
CA ARG A 6 53.52 10.36 24.79
C ARG A 6 53.01 11.77 24.53
N GLY A 7 51.76 12.00 24.95
CA GLY A 7 51.37 12.96 26.00
C GLY A 7 51.31 14.45 25.68
N HIS A 8 50.13 15.06 25.90
CA HIS A 8 49.97 16.31 26.66
C HIS A 8 48.48 16.48 27.05
N ALA A 9 48.25 16.77 28.33
CA ALA A 9 46.93 17.02 28.92
C ALA A 9 46.76 18.52 29.25
N GLY A 10 45.53 19.01 29.10
CA GLY A 10 45.01 20.23 29.73
C GLY A 10 44.02 21.01 28.82
N PRO A 11 43.14 21.87 29.36
CA PRO A 11 42.47 21.87 30.66
C PRO A 11 40.96 21.54 30.54
N GLY A 12 40.32 21.25 31.67
CA GLY A 12 38.92 20.83 31.75
C GLY A 12 37.91 21.89 31.28
N HIS A 13 36.86 21.42 30.62
CA HIS A 13 35.60 22.13 30.49
C HIS A 13 34.58 21.46 31.40
N ASP A 14 34.13 22.22 32.38
CA ASP A 14 33.13 21.90 33.39
C ASP A 14 31.78 21.50 32.75
N PRO A 15 31.18 20.34 33.06
CA PRO A 15 29.94 19.88 32.42
C PRO A 15 28.66 20.53 32.97
N ALA A 16 28.76 21.55 33.83
CA ALA A 16 27.62 22.18 34.48
C ALA A 16 27.46 23.66 34.10
N LEU A 17 27.16 23.96 32.83
CA LEU A 17 26.29 25.09 32.41
C LEU A 17 26.26 25.16 30.88
N ARG A 18 25.24 24.57 30.26
CA ARG A 18 24.52 25.16 29.14
C ARG A 18 23.13 24.56 29.11
N ASP A 19 22.33 25.25 29.90
CA ASP A 19 20.88 25.24 30.04
C ASP A 19 20.16 25.40 28.68
N LEU A 20 18.88 25.05 28.74
CA LEU A 20 17.81 25.19 27.75
C LEU A 20 17.78 24.20 26.59
N GLY A 21 17.11 23.08 26.89
CA GLY A 21 16.40 22.28 25.90
C GLY A 21 15.54 23.17 24.99
N SER A 22 15.94 23.23 23.72
CA SER A 22 15.05 23.60 22.63
C SER A 22 14.05 22.46 22.44
N GLY A 23 13.00 22.45 23.25
CA GLY A 23 11.78 21.70 22.98
C GLY A 23 11.09 22.28 21.76
N THR A 24 11.65 22.05 20.56
CA THR A 24 10.90 22.20 19.33
C THR A 24 10.07 20.93 19.17
N GLY A 25 8.90 20.92 19.80
CA GLY A 25 7.78 20.07 19.38
C GLY A 25 7.26 20.54 18.03
N GLY A 26 8.13 20.58 17.02
CA GLY A 26 7.72 20.72 15.65
C GLY A 26 7.04 19.42 15.27
N SER A 27 5.74 19.44 15.02
CA SER A 27 5.13 18.40 14.22
C SER A 27 5.88 18.39 12.89
N GLU A 28 6.81 17.45 12.71
CA GLU A 28 7.45 17.22 11.43
C GLU A 28 6.32 17.01 10.41
N VAL A 29 6.29 17.86 9.38
CA VAL A 29 5.35 17.68 8.28
C VAL A 29 5.68 16.31 7.68
N PRO A 30 4.71 15.39 7.57
CA PRO A 30 4.95 14.07 7.01
C PRO A 30 5.64 14.19 5.65
N SER A 31 6.65 13.35 5.42
CA SER A 31 7.27 13.30 4.09
C SER A 31 6.23 12.91 3.04
N LEU A 32 6.38 13.38 1.80
CA LEU A 32 5.38 13.16 0.75
C LEU A 32 5.11 11.66 0.50
N GLU A 33 6.08 10.78 0.78
CA GLU A 33 5.90 9.34 0.69
C GLU A 33 4.98 8.71 1.77
N GLU A 34 4.78 9.38 2.91
CA GLU A 34 3.96 8.90 4.02
C GLU A 34 2.47 9.04 3.72
N TYR A 35 2.11 9.87 2.73
CA TYR A 35 0.73 10.04 2.31
C TYR A 35 0.24 8.80 1.56
N GLU A 36 -0.54 7.99 2.25
CA GLU A 36 -1.22 6.83 1.69
C GLU A 36 -2.46 7.20 0.85
N ASP A 37 -3.02 8.39 1.07
CA ASP A 37 -4.08 9.00 0.26
C ASP A 37 -3.60 10.35 -0.28
N LEU A 38 -3.52 10.47 -1.61
CA LEU A 38 -3.13 11.70 -2.30
C LEU A 38 -4.05 12.88 -1.97
N CYS A 39 -5.32 12.62 -1.64
CA CYS A 39 -6.26 13.67 -1.23
C CYS A 39 -5.92 14.29 0.14
N SER A 40 -4.98 13.71 0.89
CA SER A 40 -4.49 14.25 2.17
C SER A 40 -3.31 15.21 2.00
N LEU A 41 -2.79 15.40 0.79
CA LEU A 41 -1.72 16.38 0.52
C LEU A 41 -2.22 17.80 0.77
N SER A 42 -1.38 18.64 1.39
CA SER A 42 -1.71 20.05 1.65
C SER A 42 -1.90 20.86 0.36
N THR A 43 -1.17 20.48 -0.70
CA THR A 43 -1.21 21.10 -2.01
C THR A 43 -1.39 20.00 -3.05
N LEU A 44 -2.53 20.01 -3.74
CA LEU A 44 -2.89 18.99 -4.74
C LEU A 44 -2.65 19.54 -6.16
N THR A 45 -1.40 19.44 -6.64
CA THR A 45 -1.00 19.79 -8.00
C THR A 45 -0.42 18.57 -8.71
N GLU A 46 -0.29 18.62 -10.04
CA GLU A 46 0.35 17.56 -10.81
C GLU A 46 1.77 17.25 -10.29
N ASP A 47 2.55 18.30 -10.01
CA ASP A 47 3.91 18.17 -9.49
C ASP A 47 3.97 17.47 -8.12
N THR A 48 3.07 17.83 -7.18
CA THR A 48 3.08 17.23 -5.84
C THR A 48 2.58 15.79 -5.87
N ILE A 49 1.57 15.49 -6.70
CA ILE A 49 1.08 14.12 -6.93
C ILE A 49 2.19 13.26 -7.53
N LEU A 50 2.85 13.74 -8.60
CA LEU A 50 3.91 13.00 -9.26
C LEU A 50 5.10 12.77 -8.31
N ALA A 51 5.47 13.77 -7.52
CA ALA A 51 6.53 13.65 -6.52
C ALA A 51 6.21 12.60 -5.46
N ALA A 52 5.00 12.63 -4.88
CA ALA A 52 4.55 11.65 -3.89
C ALA A 52 4.54 10.23 -4.45
N LEU A 53 3.92 10.03 -5.62
CA LEU A 53 3.88 8.74 -6.32
C LEU A 53 5.28 8.19 -6.62
N ARG A 54 6.20 9.06 -7.09
CA ARG A 54 7.58 8.68 -7.38
C ARG A 54 8.35 8.26 -6.13
N GLN A 55 8.23 8.99 -5.03
CA GLN A 55 8.92 8.65 -3.78
C GLN A 55 8.36 7.35 -3.16
N ARG A 56 7.04 7.16 -3.18
CA ARG A 56 6.40 5.91 -2.76
C ARG A 56 6.88 4.72 -3.60
N PHE A 57 6.95 4.88 -4.91
CA PHE A 57 7.45 3.85 -5.82
C PHE A 57 8.89 3.42 -5.50
N TYR A 58 9.79 4.37 -5.21
CA TYR A 58 11.17 4.05 -4.82
C TYR A 58 11.27 3.28 -3.50
N LYS A 59 10.31 3.44 -2.59
CA LYS A 59 10.17 2.63 -1.37
C LYS A 59 9.38 1.33 -1.58
N HIS A 60 9.08 0.96 -2.83
CA HIS A 60 8.29 -0.22 -3.21
C HIS A 60 6.82 -0.18 -2.75
N ASN A 61 6.30 1.00 -2.42
CA ASN A 61 4.89 1.25 -2.19
C ASN A 61 4.22 1.57 -3.53
N ILE A 62 3.77 0.52 -4.22
CA ILE A 62 3.22 0.64 -5.58
C ILE A 62 1.75 1.07 -5.63
N TYR A 63 1.07 1.03 -4.49
CA TYR A 63 -0.34 1.36 -4.34
C TYR A 63 -0.48 2.64 -3.53
N THR A 64 -1.38 3.52 -3.98
CA THR A 64 -1.71 4.77 -3.29
C THR A 64 -3.20 5.06 -3.47
N TYR A 65 -3.90 5.47 -2.42
CA TYR A 65 -5.28 5.92 -2.54
C TYR A 65 -5.35 7.32 -3.16
N ALA A 66 -6.47 7.60 -3.80
CA ALA A 66 -6.94 8.94 -4.11
C ALA A 66 -8.43 8.96 -3.77
N SER A 67 -8.74 9.23 -2.51
CA SER A 67 -10.07 9.06 -1.92
C SER A 67 -10.64 7.65 -2.18
N GLY A 68 -11.61 7.48 -3.08
CA GLY A 68 -12.21 6.20 -3.44
C GLY A 68 -11.51 5.40 -4.54
N ILE A 69 -10.42 5.93 -5.12
CA ILE A 69 -9.67 5.29 -6.21
C ILE A 69 -8.38 4.69 -5.67
N LEU A 70 -7.93 3.57 -6.25
CA LEU A 70 -6.61 3.00 -6.00
C LEU A 70 -5.70 3.22 -7.22
N VAL A 71 -4.66 4.04 -7.04
CA VAL A 71 -3.59 4.22 -8.01
C VAL A 71 -2.58 3.10 -7.84
N ALA A 72 -2.23 2.41 -8.94
CA ALA A 72 -1.25 1.34 -8.97
C ALA A 72 -0.15 1.64 -9.98
N ILE A 73 1.11 1.61 -9.56
CA ILE A 73 2.28 1.78 -10.44
C ILE A 73 2.94 0.43 -10.65
N ASN A 74 3.03 -0.04 -11.90
CA ASN A 74 3.65 -1.33 -12.20
C ASN A 74 5.15 -1.34 -11.81
N PRO A 75 5.59 -2.19 -10.87
CA PRO A 75 6.99 -2.26 -10.47
C PRO A 75 7.87 -3.04 -11.44
N PHE A 76 7.30 -3.68 -12.48
CA PHE A 76 8.00 -4.58 -13.41
C PHE A 76 8.80 -5.70 -12.73
N LYS A 77 8.44 -6.02 -11.49
CA LYS A 77 9.02 -7.10 -10.69
C LYS A 77 7.98 -7.67 -9.73
N PHE A 78 8.24 -8.87 -9.24
CA PHE A 78 7.41 -9.47 -8.21
C PHE A 78 7.66 -8.78 -6.86
N LEU A 79 6.57 -8.47 -6.13
CA LEU A 79 6.63 -8.01 -4.75
C LEU A 79 5.91 -9.04 -3.86
N PRO A 80 6.47 -9.40 -2.68
CA PRO A 80 5.91 -10.43 -1.80
C PRO A 80 4.68 -9.95 -0.99
N ILE A 81 3.79 -9.17 -1.61
CA ILE A 81 2.62 -8.52 -0.99
C ILE A 81 1.29 -9.22 -1.33
N TYR A 82 1.32 -10.30 -2.12
CA TYR A 82 0.12 -10.99 -2.60
C TYR A 82 -0.14 -12.36 -1.94
N ASN A 83 0.60 -12.69 -0.88
CA ASN A 83 0.48 -13.99 -0.22
C ASN A 83 -0.81 -14.08 0.65
N PRO A 84 -1.23 -15.28 1.08
CA PRO A 84 -2.47 -15.47 1.84
C PRO A 84 -2.56 -14.69 3.17
N LYS A 85 -1.43 -14.26 3.75
CA LYS A 85 -1.42 -13.41 4.95
C LYS A 85 -2.08 -12.06 4.66
N TYR A 86 -1.83 -11.48 3.48
CA TYR A 86 -2.40 -10.19 3.10
C TYR A 86 -3.91 -10.30 2.87
N VAL A 87 -4.38 -11.38 2.23
CA VAL A 87 -5.84 -11.62 2.10
C VAL A 87 -6.52 -11.69 3.46
N LYS A 88 -5.89 -12.30 4.48
CA LYS A 88 -6.41 -12.31 5.85
C LYS A 88 -6.36 -10.94 6.50
N MET A 89 -5.28 -10.18 6.29
CA MET A 89 -5.07 -8.86 6.87
C MET A 89 -6.14 -7.85 6.43
N TYR A 90 -6.48 -7.84 5.13
CA TYR A 90 -7.46 -6.92 4.56
C TYR A 90 -8.92 -7.35 4.76
N ASN A 91 -9.17 -8.56 5.26
CA ASN A 91 -10.52 -9.10 5.41
C ASN A 91 -11.36 -8.28 6.38
N ASN A 92 -12.53 -7.82 5.91
CA ASN A 92 -13.52 -7.04 6.64
C ASN A 92 -12.92 -5.79 7.31
N GLN A 93 -12.08 -5.06 6.57
CA GLN A 93 -11.49 -3.80 7.03
C GLN A 93 -12.09 -2.62 6.23
N PRO A 94 -12.40 -1.49 6.90
CA PRO A 94 -12.81 -0.30 6.18
C PRO A 94 -11.67 0.23 5.29
N LEU A 95 -12.03 0.77 4.12
CA LEU A 95 -11.09 1.41 3.20
C LEU A 95 -10.34 2.54 3.93
N GLY A 96 -9.03 2.65 3.69
CA GLY A 96 -8.19 3.68 4.30
C GLY A 96 -7.72 3.40 5.74
N LYS A 97 -8.23 2.36 6.42
CA LYS A 97 -7.70 1.96 7.74
C LYS A 97 -6.35 1.25 7.65
N LEU A 98 -6.16 0.49 6.58
CA LEU A 98 -4.91 -0.18 6.27
C LEU A 98 -4.29 0.46 5.02
N SER A 99 -3.00 0.19 4.83
CA SER A 99 -2.25 0.66 3.69
C SER A 99 -2.94 0.39 2.34
N PRO A 100 -2.68 1.21 1.32
CA PRO A 100 -3.27 1.03 0.00
C PRO A 100 -2.91 -0.34 -0.59
N HIS A 101 -3.93 -1.09 -1.00
CA HIS A 101 -3.73 -2.40 -1.60
C HIS A 101 -4.95 -2.85 -2.42
N ILE A 102 -4.70 -3.62 -3.47
CA ILE A 102 -5.78 -4.17 -4.31
C ILE A 102 -6.71 -5.12 -3.56
N PHE A 103 -6.21 -5.76 -2.49
CA PHE A 103 -7.03 -6.60 -1.61
C PHE A 103 -8.00 -5.78 -0.75
N ALA A 104 -7.69 -4.52 -0.44
CA ALA A 104 -8.65 -3.64 0.22
C ALA A 104 -9.84 -3.34 -0.71
N VAL A 105 -9.58 -3.13 -2.00
CA VAL A 105 -10.62 -2.94 -3.02
C VAL A 105 -11.49 -4.19 -3.18
N ALA A 106 -10.86 -5.37 -3.25
CA ALA A 106 -11.59 -6.65 -3.30
C ALA A 106 -12.49 -6.84 -2.06
N ASP A 107 -11.96 -6.57 -0.87
CA ASP A 107 -12.67 -6.72 0.39
C ASP A 107 -13.90 -5.81 0.47
N VAL A 108 -13.71 -4.53 0.16
CA VAL A 108 -14.78 -3.53 0.16
C VAL A 108 -15.85 -3.88 -0.86
N ALA A 109 -15.48 -4.27 -2.08
CA ALA A 109 -16.45 -4.69 -3.10
C ALA A 109 -17.26 -5.92 -2.64
N TYR A 110 -16.59 -6.94 -2.11
CA TYR A 110 -17.24 -8.16 -1.63
C TYR A 110 -18.21 -7.88 -0.47
N HIS A 111 -17.76 -7.19 0.58
CA HIS A 111 -18.60 -6.93 1.74
C HIS A 111 -19.71 -5.91 1.44
N THR A 112 -19.48 -4.96 0.54
CA THR A 112 -20.53 -4.04 0.08
C THR A 112 -21.62 -4.80 -0.68
N MET A 113 -21.24 -5.72 -1.57
CA MET A 113 -22.19 -6.59 -2.28
C MET A 113 -23.07 -7.37 -1.30
N LEU A 114 -22.46 -8.00 -0.28
CA LEU A 114 -23.20 -8.76 0.73
C LEU A 114 -24.10 -7.89 1.60
N LYS A 115 -23.62 -6.71 2.02
CA LYS A 115 -24.37 -5.81 2.91
C LYS A 115 -25.55 -5.16 2.19
N LYS A 116 -25.35 -4.70 0.95
CA LYS A 116 -26.37 -3.97 0.19
C LYS A 116 -27.25 -4.87 -0.66
N GLN A 117 -26.83 -6.12 -0.90
CA GLN A 117 -27.49 -7.04 -1.84
C GLN A 117 -27.57 -6.46 -3.27
N GLU A 118 -26.53 -5.72 -3.67
CA GLU A 118 -26.42 -5.07 -4.97
C GLU A 118 -25.13 -5.49 -5.68
N ASN A 119 -25.20 -5.64 -7.00
CA ASN A 119 -24.03 -5.95 -7.83
C ASN A 119 -22.97 -4.83 -7.73
N GLN A 120 -21.70 -5.21 -7.62
CA GLN A 120 -20.58 -4.26 -7.58
C GLN A 120 -19.77 -4.35 -8.86
N CYS A 121 -19.20 -3.22 -9.28
CA CYS A 121 -18.32 -3.12 -10.43
C CYS A 121 -16.98 -2.53 -10.02
N VAL A 122 -15.89 -3.21 -10.40
CA VAL A 122 -14.53 -2.68 -10.25
C VAL A 122 -13.98 -2.45 -11.65
N VAL A 123 -13.67 -1.18 -11.95
CA VAL A 123 -13.09 -0.78 -13.24
C VAL A 123 -11.59 -0.63 -13.09
N ILE A 124 -10.82 -1.33 -13.92
CA ILE A 124 -9.36 -1.23 -13.95
C ILE A 124 -8.96 -0.60 -15.29
N SER A 125 -8.43 0.62 -15.24
CA SER A 125 -8.00 1.40 -16.40
C SER A 125 -6.47 1.59 -16.42
N GLY A 126 -5.94 1.96 -17.58
CA GLY A 126 -4.51 2.20 -17.78
C GLY A 126 -4.04 1.81 -19.19
N GLU A 127 -2.87 2.30 -19.59
CA GLU A 127 -2.28 2.03 -20.90
C GLU A 127 -1.76 0.59 -21.04
N SER A 128 -1.28 0.21 -22.22
CA SER A 128 -0.61 -1.08 -22.42
C SER A 128 0.62 -1.18 -21.50
N GLY A 129 0.84 -2.35 -20.88
CA GLY A 129 1.96 -2.56 -19.95
C GLY A 129 1.80 -2.01 -18.52
N SER A 130 0.71 -1.28 -18.21
CA SER A 130 0.44 -0.72 -16.87
C SER A 130 0.14 -1.77 -15.77
N GLY A 131 0.03 -3.06 -16.11
CA GLY A 131 -0.22 -4.12 -15.13
C GLY A 131 -1.69 -4.44 -14.85
N LYS A 132 -2.63 -3.98 -15.70
CA LYS A 132 -4.07 -4.27 -15.57
C LYS A 132 -4.38 -5.76 -15.40
N THR A 133 -3.87 -6.61 -16.30
CA THR A 133 -4.13 -8.06 -16.27
C THR A 133 -3.68 -8.71 -14.97
N GLN A 134 -2.51 -8.34 -14.46
CA GLN A 134 -2.01 -8.86 -13.18
C GLN A 134 -2.85 -8.36 -12.00
N SER A 135 -3.24 -7.08 -12.02
CA SER A 135 -4.14 -6.50 -11.03
C SER A 135 -5.49 -7.21 -11.00
N THR A 136 -6.10 -7.45 -12.17
CA THR A 136 -7.33 -8.25 -12.30
C THR A 136 -7.16 -9.64 -11.70
N ASN A 137 -6.04 -10.30 -11.98
CA ASN A 137 -5.77 -11.64 -11.46
C ASN A 137 -5.70 -11.65 -9.92
N PHE A 138 -4.96 -10.70 -9.31
CA PHE A 138 -4.91 -10.57 -7.85
C PHE A 138 -6.28 -10.26 -7.23
N LEU A 139 -7.08 -9.40 -7.88
CA LEU A 139 -8.44 -9.09 -7.45
C LEU A 139 -9.32 -10.36 -7.44
N ILE A 140 -9.32 -11.12 -8.53
CA ILE A 140 -10.10 -12.37 -8.66
C ILE A 140 -9.66 -13.40 -7.62
N HIS A 141 -8.35 -13.57 -7.41
CA HIS A 141 -7.83 -14.48 -6.40
C HIS A 141 -8.30 -14.11 -4.98
N CYS A 142 -8.28 -12.82 -4.64
CA CYS A 142 -8.77 -12.34 -3.35
C CYS A 142 -10.27 -12.59 -3.18
N LEU A 143 -11.08 -12.22 -4.18
CA LEU A 143 -12.53 -12.44 -4.18
C LEU A 143 -12.89 -13.93 -4.04
N THR A 144 -12.16 -14.80 -4.73
CA THR A 144 -12.34 -16.26 -4.64
C THR A 144 -12.06 -16.76 -3.21
N ALA A 145 -10.97 -16.31 -2.60
CA ALA A 145 -10.61 -16.67 -1.24
C ALA A 145 -11.62 -16.16 -0.20
N LEU A 146 -12.17 -14.95 -0.39
CA LEU A 146 -13.22 -14.39 0.47
C LEU A 146 -14.52 -15.21 0.35
N SER A 147 -14.93 -15.52 -0.88
CA SER A 147 -16.12 -16.33 -1.15
C SER A 147 -16.03 -17.72 -0.51
N GLN A 148 -14.88 -18.39 -0.58
CA GLN A 148 -14.70 -19.71 0.03
C GLN A 148 -14.87 -19.71 1.55
N LYS A 149 -14.48 -18.64 2.24
CA LYS A 149 -14.66 -18.52 3.70
C LYS A 149 -16.13 -18.36 4.10
N GLY A 150 -16.92 -17.65 3.29
CA GLY A 150 -18.36 -17.47 3.51
C GLY A 150 -19.19 -18.74 3.27
N ARG A 151 -18.61 -19.79 2.68
CA ARG A 151 -19.30 -21.05 2.31
C ARG A 151 -19.30 -22.11 3.42
N SER A 152 -18.85 -21.79 4.63
CA SER A 152 -19.00 -22.68 5.79
C SER A 152 -20.45 -22.81 6.30
N SER A 153 -21.41 -22.07 5.72
CA SER A 153 -22.85 -22.25 5.94
C SER A 153 -23.58 -22.73 4.68
N GLY A 154 -23.43 -24.02 4.36
CA GLY A 154 -24.53 -24.87 3.90
C GLY A 154 -25.26 -24.62 2.56
N VAL A 155 -24.79 -23.78 1.63
CA VAL A 155 -25.49 -23.61 0.33
C VAL A 155 -24.54 -23.64 -0.88
N GLU A 156 -24.60 -24.74 -1.64
CA GLU A 156 -24.14 -24.88 -3.05
C GLU A 156 -24.86 -23.83 -3.93
N ARG A 157 -24.44 -23.33 -5.09
CA ARG A 157 -23.43 -23.59 -6.12
C ARG A 157 -23.50 -22.35 -7.02
N THR A 158 -22.40 -21.64 -7.27
CA THR A 158 -22.17 -20.85 -8.50
C THR A 158 -20.68 -20.54 -8.49
N ILE A 159 -19.95 -21.30 -9.30
CA ILE A 159 -18.54 -21.04 -9.59
C ILE A 159 -18.55 -19.77 -10.44
N LEU A 160 -17.87 -18.71 -9.98
CA LEU A 160 -17.52 -17.58 -10.84
C LEU A 160 -16.74 -18.15 -12.02
N GLY A 161 -17.37 -18.14 -13.21
CA GLY A 161 -16.76 -18.55 -14.46
C GLY A 161 -15.62 -17.61 -14.83
N ALA A 162 -14.44 -17.86 -14.28
CA ALA A 162 -13.17 -17.36 -14.76
C ALA A 162 -12.11 -18.42 -14.45
N GLY A 163 -12.25 -19.60 -15.08
CA GLY A 163 -11.12 -20.48 -15.31
C GLY A 163 -10.14 -19.83 -16.30
N PRO A 164 -8.89 -20.30 -16.37
CA PRO A 164 -7.87 -19.73 -17.26
C PRO A 164 -8.21 -20.05 -18.72
N VAL A 165 -8.99 -19.19 -19.36
CA VAL A 165 -9.26 -19.23 -20.80
C VAL A 165 -8.98 -17.85 -21.38
N LEU A 166 -7.73 -17.41 -21.35
CA LEU A 166 -7.26 -16.28 -22.15
C LEU A 166 -5.74 -16.42 -22.37
N GLU A 167 -5.35 -17.37 -23.22
CA GLU A 167 -4.16 -17.25 -24.08
C GLU A 167 -4.17 -18.38 -25.13
N VAL A 168 -4.99 -18.21 -26.18
CA VAL A 168 -4.62 -18.75 -27.50
C VAL A 168 -4.03 -17.56 -28.24
N ARG A 169 -2.72 -17.56 -28.37
CA ARG A 169 -1.96 -16.56 -29.12
C ARG A 169 -2.30 -16.76 -30.60
N GLY A 170 -2.92 -15.74 -31.20
CA GLY A 170 -2.91 -15.55 -32.66
C GLY A 170 -1.68 -14.78 -33.07
#